data_AF-A0A8H4LLT7-F1
#
_entry.id   AF-A0A8H4LLT7-F1
#
_cell.length_a   1.000
_cell.length_b   1.000
_cell.length_c   1.000
_cell.angle_alpha   90.00
_cell.angle_beta   90.00
_cell.angle_gamma   90.00
#
_symmetry.space_group_name_H-M   'P 1'
#
loop_
_entity.id
_entity.type
_entity.pdbx_description
1 polymer ?
#
loop_
_entity_poly.entity_id
_entity_poly.type
_entity_poly.pdbx_seq_one_letter_code
_entity_poly.pdbx_strand_id
1 'polypeptide(L)'
;MAHGHIFLLLSFISVVFAFTHPGLLVTDADISRIKAKLAAKKEPWQSSWDKLTSIPFSEADYEPNAVSQIFRSENGELLWHDAAAAFNLALRWKITGDDQFADTASNILVAWSKELESLTGGGDDAYLTAGLQGYELANAAELLRDYEPFAKDQLPSFVSMMNSIFLPMNLDFLNHVLGSQHNVKHFFANWELCNIASALAVAVLTDNQTVWDFAVDYFKHGEGNGGINNAITNIVDEPGTGKPLGQGQEAGRDQGHSAMNYQLLGVIGQQAWNQGEDLFAYNESRILLGAEYFARYNLDHDVPFEPYTNGIVSFDVISPASRGAIRPAWELLYAHYVQIKGLDAPWTTAYLNNTLDFFGGFEGGAGSWGEGSGHYDGLGWGSLLHHLDEDDVKAASQSALTGSDTPTTGLPTAATDTLPSRPASTLITTSATTAVTTSDAPDTTTQATSSVHVKYGETKSLHSDTEPTSTTARASKPTSTKVRTGCAARRAHVQRA
;
A
#
# COMPACT_ATOMS: atom_id res chain seq x y z
N MET A 1 -27.80 -63.16 -19.45
CA MET A 1 -26.54 -62.60 -18.92
C MET A 1 -26.55 -61.11 -19.19
N ALA A 2 -26.99 -60.32 -18.19
CA ALA A 2 -27.05 -58.86 -18.29
C ALA A 2 -25.72 -58.28 -17.79
N HIS A 3 -25.06 -57.47 -18.63
CA HIS A 3 -23.82 -56.79 -18.28
C HIS A 3 -24.18 -55.49 -17.56
N GLY A 4 -23.92 -55.44 -16.25
CA GLY A 4 -24.06 -54.21 -15.46
C GLY A 4 -22.78 -53.39 -15.57
N HIS A 5 -22.86 -52.21 -16.19
CA HIS A 5 -21.81 -51.20 -16.14
C HIS A 5 -21.96 -50.41 -14.84
N ILE A 6 -20.98 -50.52 -13.95
CA ILE A 6 -20.84 -49.66 -12.77
C ILE A 6 -20.18 -48.36 -13.26
N PHE A 7 -20.94 -47.27 -13.29
CA PHE A 7 -20.39 -45.93 -13.43
C PHE A 7 -19.87 -45.47 -12.07
N LEU A 8 -18.55 -45.26 -11.96
CA LEU A 8 -17.93 -44.63 -10.82
C LEU A 8 -18.10 -43.11 -10.97
N LEU A 9 -19.06 -42.52 -10.26
CA LEU A 9 -19.19 -41.07 -10.10
C LEU A 9 -18.04 -40.59 -9.20
N LEU A 10 -16.97 -40.09 -9.80
CA LEU A 10 -15.99 -39.25 -9.12
C LEU A 10 -16.64 -37.89 -8.86
N SER A 11 -17.24 -37.72 -7.67
CA SER A 11 -17.57 -36.40 -7.16
C SER A 11 -16.27 -35.63 -6.96
N PHE A 12 -15.97 -34.71 -7.87
CA PHE A 12 -15.03 -33.63 -7.58
C PHE A 12 -15.65 -32.78 -6.48
N ILE A 13 -15.17 -32.96 -5.25
CA ILE A 13 -15.40 -31.98 -4.19
C ILE A 13 -14.57 -30.77 -4.60
N SER A 14 -15.20 -29.78 -5.23
CA SER A 14 -14.62 -28.45 -5.31
C SER A 14 -14.48 -27.96 -3.88
N VAL A 15 -13.26 -27.96 -3.35
CA VAL A 15 -12.95 -27.21 -2.14
C VAL A 15 -13.08 -25.75 -2.54
N VAL A 16 -14.24 -25.16 -2.27
CA VAL A 16 -14.42 -23.72 -2.42
C VAL A 16 -13.54 -23.09 -1.34
N PHE A 17 -12.47 -22.43 -1.76
CA PHE A 17 -11.71 -21.57 -0.87
C PHE A 17 -12.66 -20.45 -0.42
N ALA A 18 -12.89 -20.34 0.89
CA ALA A 18 -13.68 -19.27 1.46
C ALA A 18 -12.70 -18.22 2.00
N PHE A 19 -12.91 -16.96 1.64
CA PHE A 19 -12.09 -15.88 2.17
C PHE A 19 -12.26 -15.77 3.68
N THR A 20 -11.16 -15.44 4.36
CA THR A 20 -11.16 -15.15 5.80
C THR A 20 -11.51 -13.68 6.02
N HIS A 21 -12.37 -13.44 7.01
CA HIS A 21 -12.87 -12.11 7.35
C HIS A 21 -12.88 -11.87 8.87
N PRO A 22 -12.31 -10.75 9.36
CA PRO A 22 -11.42 -9.85 8.63
C PRO A 22 -10.11 -10.56 8.28
N GLY A 23 -9.66 -10.42 7.03
CA GLY A 23 -8.47 -11.14 6.55
C GLY A 23 -7.63 -10.37 5.54
N LEU A 24 -7.71 -9.03 5.56
CA LEU A 24 -6.80 -8.16 4.80
C LEU A 24 -5.57 -7.83 5.63
N LEU A 25 -5.29 -6.57 5.98
CA LEU A 25 -4.12 -6.22 6.79
C LEU A 25 -4.26 -6.56 8.27
N VAL A 26 -5.49 -6.79 8.74
CA VAL A 26 -5.80 -7.01 10.16
C VAL A 26 -6.66 -8.26 10.30
N THR A 27 -6.30 -9.13 11.23
CA THR A 27 -7.05 -10.34 11.59
C THR A 27 -7.64 -10.24 13.00
N ASP A 28 -8.58 -11.14 13.34
CA ASP A 28 -9.09 -11.26 14.72
C ASP A 28 -7.99 -11.61 15.74
N ALA A 29 -6.94 -12.33 15.30
CA ALA A 29 -5.79 -12.63 16.15
C ALA A 29 -4.99 -11.36 16.48
N ASP A 30 -4.85 -10.45 15.51
CA ASP A 30 -4.18 -9.16 15.71
C ASP A 30 -4.96 -8.27 16.68
N ILE A 31 -6.29 -8.17 16.50
CA ILE A 31 -7.16 -7.43 17.41
C ILE A 31 -7.09 -8.00 18.83
N SER A 32 -7.12 -9.33 18.96
CA SER A 32 -7.00 -10.01 20.26
C SER A 32 -5.66 -9.73 20.94
N ARG A 33 -4.56 -9.77 20.17
CA ARG A 33 -3.21 -9.42 20.65
C ARG A 33 -3.19 -7.97 21.15
N ILE A 34 -3.62 -7.02 20.32
CA ILE A 34 -3.62 -5.59 20.66
C ILE A 34 -4.40 -5.35 21.96
N LYS A 35 -5.62 -5.88 22.09
CA LYS A 35 -6.44 -5.72 23.31
C LYS A 35 -5.74 -6.26 24.55
N ALA A 36 -5.08 -7.41 24.45
CA ALA A 36 -4.30 -7.98 25.55
C ALA A 36 -3.10 -7.10 25.93
N LYS A 37 -2.34 -6.60 24.95
CA LYS A 37 -1.17 -5.74 25.19
C LYS A 37 -1.55 -4.39 25.78
N LEU A 38 -2.64 -3.78 25.32
CA LEU A 38 -3.17 -2.52 25.86
C LEU A 38 -3.72 -2.70 27.29
N ALA A 39 -4.45 -3.80 27.56
CA ALA A 39 -4.89 -4.11 28.92
C ALA A 39 -3.71 -4.27 29.90
N ALA A 40 -2.58 -4.79 29.40
CA ALA A 40 -1.33 -4.94 30.13
C ALA A 40 -0.41 -3.69 30.08
N LYS A 41 -0.80 -2.62 29.37
CA LYS A 41 -0.02 -1.39 29.15
C LYS A 41 1.40 -1.68 28.64
N LYS A 42 1.51 -2.57 27.65
CA LYS A 42 2.79 -2.95 27.06
C LYS A 42 3.20 -1.97 25.96
N GLU A 43 4.47 -1.59 25.99
CA GLU A 43 5.12 -0.90 24.87
C GLU A 43 5.58 -1.90 23.80
N PRO A 44 5.60 -1.53 22.51
CA PRO A 44 5.23 -0.22 21.95
C PRO A 44 3.72 -0.04 21.64
N TRP A 45 2.88 -1.06 21.88
CA TRP A 45 1.44 -0.99 21.59
C TRP A 45 0.74 0.19 22.27
N GLN A 46 1.08 0.48 23.54
CA GLN A 46 0.50 1.62 24.25
C GLN A 46 0.86 2.95 23.59
N SER A 47 2.13 3.21 23.29
CA SER A 47 2.54 4.45 22.61
C SER A 47 1.89 4.60 21.22
N SER A 48 1.80 3.52 20.45
CA SER A 48 1.15 3.55 19.14
C SER A 48 -0.36 3.82 19.26
N TRP A 49 -1.03 3.23 20.25
CA TRP A 49 -2.44 3.50 20.55
C TRP A 49 -2.71 4.93 21.04
N ASP A 50 -1.85 5.44 21.92
CA ASP A 50 -1.94 6.82 22.40
C ASP A 50 -1.78 7.80 21.21
N LYS A 51 -0.89 7.47 20.25
CA LYS A 51 -0.78 8.25 19.02
C LYS A 51 -2.03 8.16 18.15
N LEU A 52 -2.55 6.97 17.87
CA LEU A 52 -3.80 6.76 17.12
C LEU A 52 -4.94 7.57 17.70
N THR A 53 -5.11 7.55 19.01
CA THR A 53 -6.22 8.25 19.68
C THR A 53 -6.02 9.76 19.86
N SER A 54 -4.88 10.31 19.43
CA SER A 54 -4.55 11.74 19.58
C SER A 54 -4.67 12.56 18.29
N ILE A 55 -4.88 11.92 17.13
CA ILE A 55 -4.89 12.58 15.83
C ILE A 55 -6.30 12.92 15.36
N PRO A 56 -6.51 14.02 14.61
CA PRO A 56 -7.83 14.44 14.16
C PRO A 56 -8.51 13.39 13.27
N PHE A 57 -7.74 12.60 12.52
CA PHE A 57 -8.22 11.48 11.68
C PHE A 57 -8.64 10.26 12.50
N SER A 58 -8.88 10.41 13.79
CA SER A 58 -9.35 9.32 14.66
C SER A 58 -10.46 9.77 15.59
N GLU A 59 -10.89 11.03 15.50
CA GLU A 59 -11.93 11.58 16.38
C GLU A 59 -13.32 11.06 16.01
N ALA A 60 -14.13 10.79 17.04
CA ALA A 60 -15.48 10.25 16.85
C ALA A 60 -16.41 11.21 16.07
N ASP A 61 -16.11 12.51 16.05
CA ASP A 61 -16.88 13.55 15.36
C ASP A 61 -16.25 13.97 14.03
N TYR A 62 -15.36 13.16 13.45
CA TYR A 62 -14.82 13.39 12.11
C TYR A 62 -15.95 13.41 11.06
N GLU A 63 -15.93 14.42 10.19
CA GLU A 63 -16.90 14.58 9.11
C GLU A 63 -16.28 14.26 7.75
N PRO A 64 -16.95 13.49 6.88
CA PRO A 64 -16.41 13.10 5.58
C PRO A 64 -16.33 14.27 4.59
N ASN A 65 -15.38 14.17 3.66
CA ASN A 65 -15.06 15.16 2.64
C ASN A 65 -15.44 14.68 1.23
N ALA A 66 -16.42 13.78 1.12
CA ALA A 66 -16.81 13.14 -0.12
C ALA A 66 -17.24 14.14 -1.20
N VAL A 67 -16.72 13.92 -2.42
CA VAL A 67 -17.02 14.71 -3.63
C VAL A 67 -17.18 13.78 -4.83
N SER A 68 -17.85 14.25 -5.89
CA SER A 68 -18.14 13.41 -7.05
C SER A 68 -16.96 13.10 -7.96
N GLN A 69 -15.91 13.92 -7.91
CA GLN A 69 -14.74 13.76 -8.75
C GLN A 69 -13.45 13.97 -7.95
N ILE A 70 -12.52 13.03 -8.11
CA ILE A 70 -11.16 13.15 -7.58
C ILE A 70 -10.16 13.29 -8.73
N PHE A 71 -9.35 14.34 -8.60
CA PHE A 71 -8.17 14.64 -9.40
C PHE A 71 -7.00 14.61 -8.41
N ARG A 72 -6.11 13.60 -8.53
CA ARG A 72 -5.06 13.34 -7.52
C ARG A 72 -4.24 14.57 -7.15
N SER A 73 -3.92 15.41 -8.14
CA SER A 73 -3.08 16.60 -7.98
C SER A 73 -3.83 17.86 -7.52
N GLU A 74 -5.16 17.87 -7.55
CA GLU A 74 -5.96 19.06 -7.25
C GLU A 74 -6.76 18.95 -5.94
N ASN A 75 -7.37 17.78 -5.69
CA ASN A 75 -8.23 17.55 -4.53
C ASN A 75 -8.12 16.12 -3.97
N GLY A 76 -7.03 15.40 -4.28
CA GLY A 76 -6.82 14.03 -3.83
C GLY A 76 -6.79 13.90 -2.30
N GLU A 77 -6.45 14.98 -1.60
CA GLU A 77 -6.38 15.03 -0.14
C GLU A 77 -7.68 14.73 0.56
N LEU A 78 -8.80 15.09 -0.07
CA LEU A 78 -10.11 14.77 0.46
C LEU A 78 -10.28 13.25 0.61
N LEU A 79 -9.83 12.48 -0.38
CA LEU A 79 -9.98 11.02 -0.37
C LEU A 79 -8.95 10.34 0.54
N TRP A 80 -7.69 10.74 0.50
CA TRP A 80 -6.66 10.05 1.32
C TRP A 80 -6.75 10.38 2.81
N HIS A 81 -7.26 11.57 3.17
CA HIS A 81 -7.61 11.89 4.57
C HIS A 81 -8.78 11.05 5.06
N ASP A 82 -9.84 10.93 4.24
CA ASP A 82 -11.02 10.15 4.58
C ASP A 82 -10.71 8.64 4.65
N ALA A 83 -9.88 8.11 3.74
CA ALA A 83 -9.44 6.71 3.78
C ALA A 83 -8.66 6.40 5.06
N ALA A 84 -7.72 7.28 5.45
CA ALA A 84 -7.00 7.17 6.71
C ALA A 84 -7.95 7.24 7.92
N ALA A 85 -8.88 8.20 7.92
CA ALA A 85 -9.84 8.36 9.00
C ALA A 85 -10.75 7.13 9.15
N ALA A 86 -11.29 6.61 8.04
CA ALA A 86 -12.13 5.42 8.04
C ALA A 86 -11.39 4.21 8.62
N PHE A 87 -10.15 3.95 8.20
CA PHE A 87 -9.36 2.83 8.73
C PHE A 87 -9.05 3.01 10.22
N ASN A 88 -8.59 4.20 10.62
CA ASN A 88 -8.25 4.50 12.01
C ASN A 88 -9.47 4.33 12.95
N LEU A 89 -10.62 4.84 12.54
CA LEU A 89 -11.87 4.74 13.30
C LEU A 89 -12.40 3.30 13.35
N ALA A 90 -12.35 2.56 12.25
CA ALA A 90 -12.71 1.14 12.25
C ALA A 90 -11.79 0.31 13.16
N LEU A 91 -10.49 0.62 13.19
CA LEU A 91 -9.54 0.00 14.11
C LEU A 91 -9.85 0.34 15.57
N ARG A 92 -10.17 1.62 15.87
CA ARG A 92 -10.63 2.02 17.21
C ARG A 92 -11.85 1.21 17.62
N TRP A 93 -12.85 1.07 16.76
CA TRP A 93 -14.04 0.27 17.02
C TRP A 93 -13.71 -1.19 17.36
N LYS A 94 -12.92 -1.89 16.54
CA LYS A 94 -12.54 -3.28 16.81
C LYS A 94 -11.84 -3.45 18.17
N ILE A 95 -10.99 -2.51 18.53
CA ILE A 95 -10.22 -2.55 19.77
C ILE A 95 -11.10 -2.24 20.98
N THR A 96 -11.92 -1.18 20.93
CA THR A 96 -12.70 -0.70 22.08
C THR A 96 -14.09 -1.32 22.22
N GLY A 97 -14.71 -1.70 21.10
CA GLY A 97 -16.13 -2.06 21.01
C GLY A 97 -17.08 -0.86 21.12
N ASP A 98 -16.59 0.37 20.89
CA ASP A 98 -17.38 1.59 21.00
C ASP A 98 -17.95 1.99 19.63
N ASP A 99 -19.25 1.79 19.47
CA ASP A 99 -19.97 1.91 18.20
C ASP A 99 -19.90 3.32 17.59
N GLN A 100 -19.59 4.37 18.37
CA GLN A 100 -19.42 5.72 17.80
C GLN A 100 -18.31 5.75 16.73
N PHE A 101 -17.24 4.96 16.89
CA PHE A 101 -16.17 4.92 15.90
C PHE A 101 -16.58 4.12 14.67
N ALA A 102 -17.37 3.07 14.82
CA ALA A 102 -17.93 2.34 13.69
C ALA A 102 -18.94 3.18 12.91
N ASP A 103 -19.81 3.93 13.60
CA ASP A 103 -20.76 4.86 12.98
C ASP A 103 -20.04 5.88 12.11
N THR A 104 -18.99 6.52 12.65
CA THR A 104 -18.23 7.55 11.92
C THR A 104 -17.42 6.95 10.77
N ALA A 105 -16.72 5.83 10.98
CA ALA A 105 -16.02 5.13 9.90
C ALA A 105 -16.98 4.72 8.77
N SER A 106 -18.15 4.17 9.13
CA SER A 106 -19.17 3.75 8.17
C SER A 106 -19.75 4.95 7.41
N ASN A 107 -19.99 6.08 8.10
CA ASN A 107 -20.46 7.31 7.48
C ASN A 107 -19.50 7.81 6.39
N ILE A 108 -18.18 7.74 6.63
CA ILE A 108 -17.17 8.11 5.63
C ILE A 108 -17.28 7.21 4.39
N LEU A 109 -17.26 5.89 4.56
CA LEU A 109 -17.34 4.94 3.45
C LEU A 109 -18.64 5.11 2.65
N VAL A 110 -19.76 5.34 3.35
CA VAL A 110 -21.06 5.56 2.71
C VAL A 110 -21.13 6.87 1.96
N ALA A 111 -20.55 7.95 2.51
CA ALA A 111 -20.53 9.26 1.85
C ALA A 111 -19.84 9.15 0.48
N TRP A 112 -18.66 8.51 0.41
CA TRP A 112 -18.00 8.25 -0.87
C TRP A 112 -18.81 7.34 -1.77
N SER A 113 -19.43 6.27 -1.23
CA SER A 113 -20.25 5.37 -2.06
C SER A 113 -21.47 6.03 -2.72
N LYS A 114 -21.93 7.16 -2.18
CA LYS A 114 -23.06 7.94 -2.70
C LYS A 114 -22.62 9.05 -3.65
N GLU A 115 -21.52 9.72 -3.33
CA GLU A 115 -21.09 10.92 -4.05
C GLU A 115 -20.11 10.61 -5.16
N LEU A 116 -19.16 9.67 -4.98
CA LEU A 116 -18.08 9.44 -5.94
C LEU A 116 -18.61 8.89 -7.27
N GLU A 117 -18.37 9.62 -8.35
CA GLU A 117 -18.74 9.22 -9.70
C GLU A 117 -17.50 8.85 -10.53
N SER A 118 -16.35 9.48 -10.27
CA SER A 118 -15.14 9.25 -11.07
C SER A 118 -13.83 9.58 -10.35
N LEU A 119 -12.80 8.77 -10.67
CA LEU A 119 -11.39 9.04 -10.36
C LEU A 119 -10.60 9.51 -11.60
N THR A 120 -11.21 9.60 -12.78
CA THR A 120 -10.52 9.78 -14.07
C THR A 120 -9.95 11.19 -14.30
N GLY A 121 -9.88 11.99 -13.24
CA GLY A 121 -9.28 13.30 -13.26
C GLY A 121 -7.75 13.24 -13.23
N GLY A 122 -7.07 14.09 -14.01
CA GLY A 122 -5.62 14.27 -13.90
C GLY A 122 -4.74 13.31 -14.72
N GLY A 123 -5.31 12.56 -15.67
CA GLY A 123 -4.54 11.68 -16.56
C GLY A 123 -4.22 10.33 -15.91
N ASP A 124 -3.03 9.78 -16.19
CA ASP A 124 -2.64 8.45 -15.68
C ASP A 124 -2.60 8.40 -14.14
N ASP A 125 -2.33 9.52 -13.44
CA ASP A 125 -2.30 9.61 -11.96
C ASP A 125 -3.59 9.12 -11.28
N ALA A 126 -4.71 9.10 -12.00
CA ALA A 126 -5.97 8.50 -11.59
C ALA A 126 -5.80 7.03 -11.12
N TYR A 127 -4.88 6.27 -11.76
CA TYR A 127 -4.60 4.87 -11.43
C TYR A 127 -3.78 4.71 -10.15
N LEU A 128 -2.98 5.71 -9.77
CA LEU A 128 -2.36 5.74 -8.44
C LEU A 128 -3.43 5.93 -7.36
N THR A 129 -4.37 6.84 -7.57
CA THR A 129 -5.48 7.03 -6.63
C THR A 129 -6.34 5.78 -6.52
N ALA A 130 -6.70 5.15 -7.64
CA ALA A 130 -7.48 3.91 -7.65
C ALA A 130 -6.73 2.76 -6.96
N GLY A 131 -5.43 2.64 -7.15
CA GLY A 131 -4.62 1.61 -6.49
C GLY A 131 -4.44 1.89 -4.99
N LEU A 132 -4.02 3.10 -4.62
CA LEU A 132 -3.66 3.44 -3.25
C LEU A 132 -4.90 3.55 -2.35
N GLN A 133 -5.80 4.48 -2.62
CA GLN A 133 -6.99 4.65 -1.79
C GLN A 133 -7.97 3.48 -1.93
N GLY A 134 -7.91 2.71 -3.03
CA GLY A 134 -8.75 1.52 -3.22
C GLY A 134 -8.49 0.43 -2.18
N TYR A 135 -7.23 0.06 -1.93
CA TYR A 135 -6.93 -0.96 -0.92
C TYR A 135 -7.18 -0.42 0.51
N GLU A 136 -6.92 0.86 0.76
CA GLU A 136 -7.12 1.49 2.07
C GLU A 136 -8.61 1.48 2.48
N LEU A 137 -9.49 1.93 1.58
CA LEU A 137 -10.93 1.93 1.80
C LEU A 137 -11.48 0.50 1.95
N ALA A 138 -11.00 -0.46 1.15
CA ALA A 138 -11.39 -1.86 1.28
C ALA A 138 -10.97 -2.45 2.64
N ASN A 139 -9.78 -2.13 3.14
CA ASN A 139 -9.32 -2.54 4.47
C ASN A 139 -10.19 -1.93 5.59
N ALA A 140 -10.59 -0.66 5.47
CA ALA A 140 -11.50 -0.02 6.43
C ALA A 140 -12.88 -0.69 6.44
N ALA A 141 -13.46 -0.95 5.26
CA ALA A 141 -14.75 -1.63 5.13
C ALA A 141 -14.71 -3.07 5.66
N GLU A 142 -13.58 -3.76 5.44
CA GLU A 142 -13.38 -5.13 5.92
C GLU A 142 -13.38 -5.20 7.45
N LEU A 143 -12.77 -4.21 8.12
CA LEU A 143 -12.83 -4.09 9.58
C LEU A 143 -14.27 -3.90 10.08
N LEU A 144 -15.15 -3.26 9.30
CA LEU A 144 -16.55 -2.99 9.66
C LEU A 144 -17.53 -4.11 9.25
N ARG A 145 -17.06 -5.20 8.63
CA ARG A 145 -17.93 -6.23 8.03
C ARG A 145 -18.92 -6.88 9.00
N ASP A 146 -18.61 -6.91 10.28
CA ASP A 146 -19.44 -7.45 11.37
C ASP A 146 -20.16 -6.35 12.18
N TYR A 147 -20.05 -5.08 11.80
CA TYR A 147 -20.87 -4.00 12.36
C TYR A 147 -22.25 -4.02 11.71
N GLU A 148 -23.28 -4.49 12.42
CA GLU A 148 -24.61 -4.77 11.83
C GLU A 148 -25.21 -3.61 11.03
N PRO A 149 -25.17 -2.34 11.50
CA PRO A 149 -25.70 -1.21 10.73
C PRO A 149 -25.00 -0.99 9.39
N PHE A 150 -23.68 -1.19 9.34
CA PHE A 150 -22.92 -1.08 8.09
C PHE A 150 -23.14 -2.32 7.21
N ALA A 151 -22.94 -3.51 7.77
CA ALA A 151 -22.95 -4.77 7.05
C ALA A 151 -24.25 -5.02 6.28
N LYS A 152 -25.39 -4.65 6.87
CA LYS A 152 -26.71 -4.93 6.31
C LYS A 152 -27.18 -3.87 5.32
N ASP A 153 -27.02 -2.60 5.66
CA ASP A 153 -27.69 -1.51 4.96
C ASP A 153 -26.73 -0.68 4.08
N GLN A 154 -25.42 -0.77 4.29
CA GLN A 154 -24.43 0.15 3.73
C GLN A 154 -23.31 -0.53 2.94
N LEU A 155 -22.86 -1.72 3.38
CA LEU A 155 -21.84 -2.51 2.68
C LEU A 155 -22.21 -2.78 1.21
N PRO A 156 -23.46 -3.08 0.83
CA PRO A 156 -23.81 -3.28 -0.58
C PRO A 156 -23.55 -2.05 -1.48
N SER A 157 -23.83 -0.83 -1.02
CA SER A 157 -23.55 0.38 -1.82
C SER A 157 -22.06 0.65 -1.92
N PHE A 158 -21.33 0.44 -0.83
CA PHE A 158 -19.88 0.55 -0.83
C PHE A 158 -19.20 -0.47 -1.77
N VAL A 159 -19.61 -1.74 -1.70
CA VAL A 159 -19.16 -2.80 -2.63
C VAL A 159 -19.49 -2.44 -4.08
N SER A 160 -20.66 -1.85 -4.33
CA SER A 160 -21.00 -1.37 -5.68
C SER A 160 -19.98 -0.33 -6.17
N MET A 161 -19.63 0.68 -5.35
CA MET A 161 -18.62 1.67 -5.71
C MET A 161 -17.26 1.03 -6.00
N MET A 162 -16.80 0.12 -5.14
CA MET A 162 -15.52 -0.57 -5.34
C MET A 162 -15.49 -1.35 -6.66
N ASN A 163 -16.59 -2.04 -6.99
CA ASN A 163 -16.70 -2.83 -8.22
C ASN A 163 -16.95 -1.99 -9.50
N SER A 164 -17.54 -0.80 -9.39
CA SER A 164 -17.87 0.02 -10.55
C SER A 164 -16.84 1.10 -10.87
N ILE A 165 -16.02 1.52 -9.89
CA ILE A 165 -15.04 2.61 -10.05
C ILE A 165 -13.62 2.10 -9.88
N PHE A 166 -13.29 1.54 -8.72
CA PHE A 166 -11.90 1.20 -8.38
C PHE A 166 -11.40 -0.04 -9.13
N LEU A 167 -12.12 -1.16 -8.99
CA LEU A 167 -11.69 -2.44 -9.56
C LEU A 167 -11.52 -2.40 -11.09
N PRO A 168 -12.44 -1.81 -11.90
CA PRO A 168 -12.24 -1.72 -13.34
C PRO A 168 -10.97 -0.95 -13.69
N MET A 169 -10.66 0.14 -12.98
CA MET A 169 -9.42 0.87 -13.20
C MET A 169 -8.19 0.04 -12.82
N ASN A 170 -8.22 -0.69 -11.70
CA ASN A 170 -7.12 -1.56 -11.32
C ASN A 170 -6.87 -2.63 -12.39
N LEU A 171 -7.93 -3.29 -12.87
CA LEU A 171 -7.84 -4.32 -13.90
C LEU A 171 -7.41 -3.77 -15.25
N ASP A 172 -7.91 -2.61 -15.67
CA ASP A 172 -7.51 -1.96 -16.93
C ASP A 172 -6.02 -1.61 -16.94
N PHE A 173 -5.50 -1.14 -15.80
CA PHE A 173 -4.08 -0.81 -15.64
C PHE A 173 -3.19 -2.05 -15.70
N LEU A 174 -3.56 -3.10 -14.96
CA LEU A 174 -2.81 -4.35 -14.92
C LEU A 174 -2.91 -5.14 -16.23
N ASN A 175 -4.02 -5.02 -16.97
CA ASN A 175 -4.15 -5.63 -18.30
C ASN A 175 -3.55 -4.77 -19.44
N HIS A 176 -2.91 -3.64 -19.11
CA HIS A 176 -2.24 -2.77 -20.07
C HIS A 176 -3.17 -2.27 -21.19
N VAL A 177 -4.44 -2.01 -20.87
CA VAL A 177 -5.50 -1.74 -21.86
C VAL A 177 -5.37 -0.33 -22.47
N LEU A 178 -4.75 0.61 -21.76
CA LEU A 178 -4.63 2.00 -22.22
C LEU A 178 -3.43 2.23 -23.15
N GLY A 179 -3.56 3.25 -24.01
CA GLY A 179 -2.53 3.63 -24.97
C GLY A 179 -1.17 3.99 -24.36
N SER A 180 -1.15 4.64 -23.18
CA SER A 180 0.08 4.93 -22.43
C SER A 180 0.80 3.65 -21.95
N GLN A 181 0.07 2.53 -21.84
CA GLN A 181 0.52 1.23 -21.35
C GLN A 181 0.93 0.26 -22.47
N HIS A 182 0.88 0.68 -23.75
CA HIS A 182 1.35 -0.14 -24.88
C HIS A 182 2.85 -0.49 -24.79
N ASN A 183 3.61 0.23 -23.97
CA ASN A 183 4.88 -0.24 -23.44
C ASN A 183 4.62 -0.77 -22.02
N VAL A 184 4.50 -2.10 -21.90
CA VAL A 184 4.12 -2.81 -20.67
C VAL A 184 5.01 -2.45 -19.47
N LYS A 185 6.27 -2.05 -19.70
CA LYS A 185 7.20 -1.66 -18.63
C LYS A 185 7.30 -0.15 -18.40
N HIS A 186 6.52 0.67 -19.09
CA HIS A 186 6.56 2.14 -19.01
C HIS A 186 6.47 2.62 -17.57
N PHE A 187 5.41 2.25 -16.85
CA PHE A 187 5.15 2.76 -15.51
C PHE A 187 6.07 2.11 -14.49
N PHE A 188 6.50 2.89 -13.49
CA PHE A 188 7.34 2.38 -12.41
C PHE A 188 6.58 1.40 -11.51
N ALA A 189 7.31 0.54 -10.80
CA ALA A 189 6.74 -0.56 -10.03
C ALA A 189 5.62 -0.13 -9.06
N ASN A 190 5.75 1.02 -8.39
CA ASN A 190 4.72 1.48 -7.43
C ASN A 190 3.32 1.58 -8.04
N TRP A 191 3.23 1.89 -9.34
CA TRP A 191 1.97 2.06 -10.05
C TRP A 191 1.21 0.75 -10.16
N GLU A 192 1.89 -0.32 -10.56
CA GLU A 192 1.23 -1.63 -10.66
C GLU A 192 1.07 -2.28 -9.29
N LEU A 193 2.06 -2.12 -8.38
CA LEU A 193 1.98 -2.67 -7.03
C LEU A 193 0.76 -2.15 -6.26
N CYS A 194 0.43 -0.84 -6.33
CA CYS A 194 -0.77 -0.35 -5.65
C CYS A 194 -2.06 -0.87 -6.29
N ASN A 195 -2.09 -1.06 -7.60
CA ASN A 195 -3.24 -1.65 -8.29
C ASN A 195 -3.40 -3.15 -7.97
N ILE A 196 -2.31 -3.90 -7.77
CA ILE A 196 -2.36 -5.29 -7.25
C ILE A 196 -2.90 -5.30 -5.82
N ALA A 197 -2.40 -4.41 -4.94
CA ALA A 197 -2.86 -4.31 -3.56
C ALA A 197 -4.37 -4.04 -3.48
N SER A 198 -4.87 -3.11 -4.31
CA SER A 198 -6.31 -2.81 -4.42
C SER A 198 -7.11 -3.99 -4.96
N ALA A 199 -6.66 -4.62 -6.05
CA ALA A 199 -7.37 -5.77 -6.63
C ALA A 199 -7.49 -6.94 -5.63
N LEU A 200 -6.43 -7.25 -4.88
CA LEU A 200 -6.49 -8.24 -3.79
C LEU A 200 -7.47 -7.82 -2.69
N ALA A 201 -7.42 -6.55 -2.27
CA ALA A 201 -8.29 -6.04 -1.22
C ALA A 201 -9.78 -6.10 -1.61
N VAL A 202 -10.11 -5.68 -2.83
CA VAL A 202 -11.47 -5.76 -3.38
C VAL A 202 -11.90 -7.20 -3.59
N ALA A 203 -11.00 -8.10 -4.01
CA ALA A 203 -11.32 -9.52 -4.16
C ALA A 203 -11.79 -10.15 -2.85
N VAL A 204 -11.06 -9.93 -1.75
CA VAL A 204 -11.49 -10.38 -0.42
C VAL A 204 -12.80 -9.67 -0.04
N LEU A 205 -12.86 -8.33 -0.15
CA LEU A 205 -14.05 -7.57 0.23
C LEU A 205 -15.35 -8.10 -0.43
N THR A 206 -15.24 -8.62 -1.65
CA THR A 206 -16.38 -9.01 -2.49
C THR A 206 -16.51 -10.52 -2.68
N ASP A 207 -15.75 -11.32 -1.94
CA ASP A 207 -15.68 -12.78 -2.09
C ASP A 207 -15.39 -13.23 -3.55
N ASN A 208 -14.57 -12.46 -4.27
CA ASN A 208 -14.37 -12.63 -5.70
C ASN A 208 -13.07 -13.39 -6.02
N GLN A 209 -13.18 -14.71 -6.07
CA GLN A 209 -12.07 -15.60 -6.41
C GLN A 209 -11.41 -15.30 -7.77
N THR A 210 -12.19 -14.83 -8.76
CA THR A 210 -11.63 -14.56 -10.10
C THR A 210 -10.63 -13.40 -10.07
N VAL A 211 -10.96 -12.34 -9.33
CA VAL A 211 -10.07 -11.18 -9.17
C VAL A 211 -8.87 -11.54 -8.29
N TRP A 212 -9.09 -12.37 -7.26
CA TRP A 212 -8.00 -12.89 -6.43
C TRP A 212 -6.98 -13.66 -7.26
N ASP A 213 -7.43 -14.65 -8.03
CA ASP A 213 -6.58 -15.50 -8.86
C ASP A 213 -5.81 -14.64 -9.88
N PHE A 214 -6.47 -13.67 -10.49
CA PHE A 214 -5.82 -12.71 -11.40
C PHE A 214 -4.72 -11.91 -10.69
N ALA A 215 -5.00 -11.30 -9.53
CA ALA A 215 -4.05 -10.44 -8.85
C ALA A 215 -2.84 -11.23 -8.31
N VAL A 216 -3.06 -12.43 -7.77
CA VAL A 216 -1.98 -13.35 -7.35
C VAL A 216 -1.14 -13.79 -8.55
N ASP A 217 -1.77 -14.18 -9.66
CA ASP A 217 -1.05 -14.55 -10.88
C ASP A 217 -0.25 -13.38 -11.44
N TYR A 218 -0.83 -12.18 -11.50
CA TYR A 218 -0.15 -10.98 -11.95
C TYR A 218 1.05 -10.63 -11.07
N PHE A 219 0.93 -10.72 -9.74
CA PHE A 219 2.07 -10.52 -8.85
C PHE A 219 3.22 -11.49 -9.16
N LYS A 220 2.90 -12.77 -9.42
CA LYS A 220 3.89 -13.82 -9.67
C LYS A 220 4.49 -13.78 -11.08
N HIS A 221 3.67 -13.51 -12.08
CA HIS A 221 3.96 -13.75 -13.49
C HIS A 221 3.65 -12.56 -14.42
N GLY A 222 3.20 -11.42 -13.89
CA GLY A 222 2.87 -10.23 -14.65
C GLY A 222 4.05 -9.68 -15.44
N GLU A 223 3.77 -9.18 -16.64
CA GLU A 223 4.79 -8.69 -17.58
C GLU A 223 5.27 -7.27 -17.25
N GLY A 224 4.45 -6.50 -16.53
CA GLY A 224 4.73 -5.14 -16.09
C GLY A 224 5.63 -5.06 -14.86
N ASN A 225 5.95 -3.84 -14.41
CA ASN A 225 6.92 -3.61 -13.32
C ASN A 225 6.40 -3.95 -11.91
N GLY A 226 5.11 -4.24 -11.73
CA GLY A 226 4.52 -4.73 -10.49
C GLY A 226 4.58 -6.24 -10.32
N GLY A 227 4.79 -6.99 -11.41
CA GLY A 227 5.18 -8.40 -11.31
C GLY A 227 6.50 -8.52 -10.56
N ILE A 228 6.59 -9.38 -9.55
CA ILE A 228 7.67 -9.36 -8.54
C ILE A 228 9.07 -9.50 -9.14
N ASN A 229 9.20 -10.23 -10.26
CA ASN A 229 10.47 -10.39 -10.98
C ASN A 229 10.94 -9.12 -11.68
N ASN A 230 10.02 -8.21 -12.01
CA ASN A 230 10.32 -6.90 -12.55
C ASN A 230 10.36 -5.83 -11.45
N ALA A 231 9.57 -5.96 -10.38
CA ALA A 231 9.59 -5.04 -9.23
C ALA A 231 10.92 -5.11 -8.47
N ILE A 232 11.48 -6.32 -8.34
CA ILE A 232 12.83 -6.59 -7.86
C ILE A 232 13.61 -7.21 -9.03
N THR A 233 14.26 -6.38 -9.84
CA THR A 233 14.74 -6.73 -11.19
C THR A 233 15.89 -7.74 -11.15
N ASN A 234 16.97 -7.40 -10.45
CA ASN A 234 18.25 -8.09 -10.54
C ASN A 234 18.67 -8.61 -9.17
N ILE A 235 19.26 -9.81 -9.12
CA ILE A 235 19.92 -10.31 -7.91
C ILE A 235 21.42 -10.04 -8.04
N VAL A 236 21.97 -9.38 -7.03
CA VAL A 236 23.38 -8.98 -6.95
C VAL A 236 24.01 -9.51 -5.67
N ASP A 237 25.33 -9.63 -5.64
CA ASP A 237 26.05 -10.12 -4.47
C ASP A 237 26.37 -8.97 -3.50
N GLU A 238 25.97 -9.12 -2.23
CA GLU A 238 26.31 -8.20 -1.16
C GLU A 238 27.85 -8.03 -1.06
N PRO A 239 28.36 -6.78 -1.11
CA PRO A 239 29.77 -6.52 -0.93
C PRO A 239 30.27 -7.00 0.44
N GLY A 240 31.26 -7.90 0.42
CA GLY A 240 31.94 -8.41 1.61
C GLY A 240 31.40 -9.74 2.15
N THR A 241 30.13 -10.06 1.94
CA THR A 241 29.54 -11.34 2.41
C THR A 241 29.22 -12.30 1.25
N GLY A 242 28.94 -11.78 0.06
CA GLY A 242 28.47 -12.57 -1.09
C GLY A 242 27.03 -13.09 -0.94
N LYS A 243 26.25 -12.60 0.04
CA LYS A 243 24.84 -12.94 0.17
C LYS A 243 24.01 -12.26 -0.93
N PRO A 244 22.93 -12.88 -1.46
CA PRO A 244 22.13 -12.26 -2.49
C PRO A 244 21.36 -11.04 -1.95
N LEU A 245 21.29 -9.98 -2.76
CA LEU A 245 20.45 -8.80 -2.58
C LEU A 245 19.63 -8.58 -3.84
N GLY A 246 18.42 -8.02 -3.70
CA GLY A 246 17.52 -7.75 -4.82
C GLY A 246 17.46 -6.27 -5.17
N GLN A 247 17.94 -5.88 -6.35
CA GLN A 247 17.82 -4.51 -6.84
C GLN A 247 16.34 -4.16 -7.10
N GLY A 248 15.81 -3.20 -6.36
CA GLY A 248 14.46 -2.66 -6.60
C GLY A 248 14.38 -1.85 -7.90
N GLN A 249 13.28 -1.99 -8.63
CA GLN A 249 13.05 -1.35 -9.93
C GLN A 249 13.05 0.18 -9.87
N GLU A 250 12.85 0.80 -8.72
CA GLU A 250 12.89 2.27 -8.59
C GLU A 250 14.19 2.80 -8.01
N ALA A 251 15.15 1.92 -7.67
CA ALA A 251 16.37 2.34 -7.00
C ALA A 251 17.23 3.30 -7.85
N GLY A 252 17.14 3.19 -9.19
CA GLY A 252 17.80 4.12 -10.11
C GLY A 252 17.11 5.49 -10.24
N ARG A 253 15.83 5.58 -9.86
CA ARG A 253 15.03 6.81 -9.93
C ARG A 253 15.26 7.68 -8.70
N ASP A 254 14.80 7.21 -7.54
CA ASP A 254 15.00 7.82 -6.23
C ASP A 254 14.59 6.85 -5.11
N GLN A 255 15.06 7.12 -3.89
CA GLN A 255 14.78 6.27 -2.74
C GLN A 255 13.40 6.52 -2.12
N GLY A 256 12.77 7.66 -2.39
CA GLY A 256 11.43 7.99 -1.86
C GLY A 256 10.34 7.08 -2.44
N HIS A 257 10.39 6.84 -3.75
CA HIS A 257 9.48 5.89 -4.40
C HIS A 257 9.94 4.45 -4.24
N SER A 258 11.25 4.20 -4.14
CA SER A 258 11.74 2.88 -3.75
C SER A 258 11.20 2.47 -2.38
N ALA A 259 11.13 3.39 -1.40
CA ALA A 259 10.52 3.12 -0.09
C ALA A 259 9.04 2.77 -0.19
N MET A 260 8.31 3.42 -1.10
CA MET A 260 6.89 3.16 -1.35
C MET A 260 6.66 1.72 -1.85
N ASN A 261 7.57 1.20 -2.69
CA ASN A 261 7.46 -0.18 -3.16
C ASN A 261 7.49 -1.19 -2.01
N TYR A 262 8.32 -0.99 -0.99
CA TYR A 262 8.38 -1.91 0.15
C TYR A 262 7.17 -1.81 1.07
N GLN A 263 6.57 -0.62 1.19
CA GLN A 263 5.27 -0.45 1.85
C GLN A 263 4.17 -1.24 1.11
N LEU A 264 4.10 -1.11 -0.21
CA LEU A 264 3.10 -1.82 -1.03
C LEU A 264 3.35 -3.35 -1.08
N LEU A 265 4.61 -3.78 -1.19
CA LEU A 265 4.97 -5.20 -1.14
C LEU A 265 4.65 -5.82 0.22
N GLY A 266 4.83 -5.07 1.31
CA GLY A 266 4.36 -5.45 2.64
C GLY A 266 2.84 -5.65 2.67
N VAL A 267 2.08 -4.69 2.14
CA VAL A 267 0.61 -4.78 2.04
C VAL A 267 0.16 -6.01 1.22
N ILE A 268 0.72 -6.19 0.02
CA ILE A 268 0.41 -7.33 -0.86
C ILE A 268 0.72 -8.66 -0.14
N GLY A 269 1.91 -8.77 0.44
CA GLY A 269 2.33 -9.98 1.16
C GLY A 269 1.43 -10.28 2.34
N GLN A 270 1.06 -9.27 3.13
CA GLN A 270 0.25 -9.46 4.33
C GLN A 270 -1.21 -9.80 4.02
N GLN A 271 -1.81 -9.13 3.02
CA GLN A 271 -3.16 -9.46 2.56
C GLN A 271 -3.21 -10.90 2.02
N ALA A 272 -2.20 -11.33 1.25
CA ALA A 272 -2.09 -12.69 0.76
C ALA A 272 -1.90 -13.71 1.90
N TRP A 273 -0.98 -13.42 2.81
CA TRP A 273 -0.65 -14.28 3.94
C TRP A 273 -1.86 -14.56 4.84
N ASN A 274 -2.68 -13.53 5.09
CA ASN A 274 -3.90 -13.67 5.89
C ASN A 274 -5.01 -14.47 5.19
N GLN A 275 -4.88 -14.73 3.88
CA GLN A 275 -5.71 -15.67 3.12
C GLN A 275 -4.98 -17.01 2.88
N GLY A 276 -3.85 -17.26 3.54
CA GLY A 276 -3.10 -18.51 3.39
C GLY A 276 -2.28 -18.63 2.11
N GLU A 277 -2.09 -17.55 1.35
CA GLU A 277 -1.19 -17.49 0.19
C GLU A 277 0.14 -16.83 0.59
N ASP A 278 1.24 -17.59 0.54
CA ASP A 278 2.55 -17.12 1.00
C ASP A 278 3.35 -16.40 -0.10
N LEU A 279 2.93 -15.16 -0.42
CA LEU A 279 3.67 -14.31 -1.36
C LEU A 279 4.99 -13.78 -0.79
N PHE A 280 5.15 -13.75 0.54
CA PHE A 280 6.42 -13.39 1.16
C PHE A 280 7.52 -14.44 0.92
N ALA A 281 7.17 -15.73 0.87
CA ALA A 281 8.12 -16.81 0.52
C ALA A 281 8.34 -16.98 -0.98
N TYR A 282 7.46 -16.41 -1.82
CA TYR A 282 7.51 -16.62 -3.26
C TYR A 282 8.84 -16.17 -3.88
N ASN A 283 9.32 -17.00 -4.82
CA ASN A 283 10.57 -16.80 -5.56
C ASN A 283 11.78 -16.51 -4.65
N GLU A 284 12.05 -17.43 -3.71
CA GLU A 284 13.16 -17.35 -2.76
C GLU A 284 13.09 -16.10 -1.86
N SER A 285 11.89 -15.77 -1.40
CA SER A 285 11.60 -14.55 -0.65
C SER A 285 12.07 -13.29 -1.37
N ARG A 286 11.66 -13.13 -2.63
CA ARG A 286 12.09 -12.01 -3.49
C ARG A 286 11.83 -10.63 -2.88
N ILE A 287 10.74 -10.49 -2.12
CA ILE A 287 10.43 -9.28 -1.36
C ILE A 287 11.53 -9.00 -0.32
N LEU A 288 11.98 -10.02 0.44
CA LEU A 288 13.06 -9.88 1.42
C LEU A 288 14.39 -9.50 0.77
N LEU A 289 14.74 -10.11 -0.36
CA LEU A 289 15.95 -9.75 -1.11
C LEU A 289 15.95 -8.26 -1.48
N GLY A 290 14.79 -7.75 -1.93
CA GLY A 290 14.57 -6.34 -2.17
C GLY A 290 14.71 -5.47 -0.90
N ALA A 291 14.04 -5.88 0.17
CA ALA A 291 14.05 -5.16 1.44
C ALA A 291 15.48 -5.02 2.00
N GLU A 292 16.27 -6.10 1.97
CA GLU A 292 17.68 -6.08 2.38
C GLU A 292 18.52 -5.12 1.52
N TYR A 293 18.33 -5.11 0.20
CA TYR A 293 19.03 -4.20 -0.72
C TYR A 293 18.72 -2.73 -0.39
N PHE A 294 17.42 -2.40 -0.27
CA PHE A 294 16.99 -1.04 0.02
C PHE A 294 17.47 -0.58 1.39
N ALA A 295 17.29 -1.42 2.41
CA ALA A 295 17.71 -1.15 3.77
C ALA A 295 19.20 -0.85 3.84
N ARG A 296 20.02 -1.72 3.25
CA ARG A 296 21.47 -1.54 3.19
C ARG A 296 21.84 -0.20 2.56
N TYR A 297 21.27 0.11 1.39
CA TYR A 297 21.61 1.35 0.70
C TYR A 297 21.21 2.60 1.49
N ASN A 298 20.02 2.56 2.10
CA ASN A 298 19.47 3.69 2.85
C ASN A 298 19.99 3.81 4.29
N LEU A 299 20.85 2.87 4.73
CA LEU A 299 21.69 2.97 5.93
C LEU A 299 23.13 3.40 5.58
N ASP A 300 23.27 4.17 4.49
CA ASP A 300 24.54 4.74 4.02
C ASP A 300 25.62 3.72 3.58
N HIS A 301 25.25 2.47 3.31
CA HIS A 301 26.17 1.49 2.70
C HIS A 301 26.01 1.42 1.17
N ASP A 302 27.08 1.04 0.47
CA ASP A 302 27.03 0.87 -0.99
C ASP A 302 26.39 -0.45 -1.41
N VAL A 303 25.67 -0.48 -2.52
CA VAL A 303 25.13 -1.70 -3.13
C VAL A 303 25.60 -1.78 -4.59
N PRO A 304 25.88 -2.98 -5.13
CA PRO A 304 26.08 -3.14 -6.56
C PRO A 304 24.81 -2.74 -7.29
N PHE A 305 24.95 -2.11 -8.43
CA PHE A 305 23.83 -1.71 -9.26
C PHE A 305 24.07 -2.22 -10.68
N GLU A 306 23.10 -2.97 -11.18
CA GLU A 306 23.06 -3.49 -12.54
C GLU A 306 22.18 -2.55 -13.39
N PRO A 307 22.75 -1.91 -14.45
CA PRO A 307 21.99 -1.00 -15.31
C PRO A 307 20.73 -1.64 -15.90
N TYR A 308 19.64 -0.88 -15.96
CA TYR A 308 18.38 -1.34 -16.54
C TYR A 308 17.61 -0.20 -17.23
N THR A 309 16.62 -0.58 -18.03
CA THR A 309 15.70 0.34 -18.70
C THR A 309 14.26 -0.12 -18.43
N ASN A 310 13.39 0.77 -17.96
CA ASN A 310 11.95 0.49 -17.80
C ASN A 310 11.18 0.67 -19.12
N GLY A 311 11.82 0.41 -20.24
CA GLY A 311 11.30 0.69 -21.58
C GLY A 311 11.23 2.18 -21.99
N ILE A 312 11.33 3.16 -21.08
CA ILE A 312 11.31 4.60 -21.43
C ILE A 312 12.51 5.38 -20.92
N VAL A 313 13.04 5.03 -19.75
CA VAL A 313 14.16 5.69 -19.08
C VAL A 313 15.17 4.63 -18.69
N SER A 314 16.46 4.93 -18.87
CA SER A 314 17.57 4.05 -18.49
C SER A 314 18.30 4.60 -17.28
N PHE A 315 18.69 3.71 -16.39
CA PHE A 315 19.47 4.02 -15.20
C PHE A 315 20.73 3.17 -15.21
N ASP A 316 21.88 3.82 -15.07
CA ASP A 316 23.21 3.21 -15.04
C ASP A 316 23.83 3.20 -13.64
N VAL A 317 23.25 3.96 -12.70
CA VAL A 317 23.66 4.05 -11.30
C VAL A 317 22.45 4.09 -10.38
N ILE A 318 22.65 3.66 -9.13
CA ILE A 318 21.68 3.87 -8.06
C ILE A 318 21.56 5.36 -7.73
N SER A 319 20.34 5.84 -7.51
CA SER A 319 20.07 7.26 -7.25
C SER A 319 20.29 7.63 -5.78
N PRO A 320 21.11 8.66 -5.48
CA PRO A 320 21.23 9.21 -4.14
C PRO A 320 20.05 10.12 -3.76
N ALA A 321 19.11 10.40 -4.68
CA ALA A 321 17.98 11.25 -4.39
C ALA A 321 17.10 10.62 -3.30
N SER A 322 16.79 11.41 -2.27
CA SER A 322 16.04 10.98 -1.09
C SER A 322 16.66 9.80 -0.32
N ARG A 323 17.98 9.55 -0.44
CA ARG A 323 18.64 8.48 0.33
C ARG A 323 18.39 8.63 1.83
N GLY A 324 18.04 7.53 2.48
CA GLY A 324 17.51 7.52 3.85
C GLY A 324 16.00 7.71 3.92
N ALA A 325 15.26 7.55 2.82
CA ALA A 325 13.80 7.73 2.78
C ALA A 325 13.07 6.73 3.68
N ILE A 326 12.24 7.23 4.60
CA ILE A 326 11.52 6.41 5.57
C ILE A 326 10.02 6.40 5.24
N ARG A 327 9.41 5.21 5.29
CA ARG A 327 7.97 4.97 5.26
C ARG A 327 7.62 3.81 6.20
N PRO A 328 6.40 3.78 6.79
CA PRO A 328 5.92 2.64 7.55
C PRO A 328 5.86 1.36 6.72
N ALA A 329 6.52 0.30 7.17
CA ALA A 329 6.53 -1.05 6.56
C ALA A 329 7.38 -2.05 7.37
N TRP A 330 8.27 -1.56 8.23
CA TRP A 330 9.43 -2.33 8.66
C TRP A 330 9.15 -3.19 9.87
N GLU A 331 8.17 -2.80 10.72
CA GLU A 331 7.64 -3.68 11.76
C GLU A 331 7.02 -4.92 11.12
N LEU A 332 6.23 -4.74 10.05
CA LEU A 332 5.62 -5.84 9.29
C LEU A 332 6.67 -6.76 8.67
N LEU A 333 7.61 -6.21 7.91
CA LEU A 333 8.64 -7.00 7.23
C LEU A 333 9.52 -7.75 8.23
N TYR A 334 9.92 -7.10 9.33
CA TYR A 334 10.69 -7.72 10.40
C TYR A 334 9.90 -8.82 11.11
N ALA A 335 8.66 -8.55 11.52
CA ALA A 335 7.81 -9.53 12.19
C ALA A 335 7.61 -10.77 11.32
N HIS A 336 7.35 -10.59 10.02
CA HIS A 336 7.19 -11.72 9.12
C HIS A 336 8.48 -12.51 8.92
N TYR A 337 9.55 -11.87 8.44
CA TYR A 337 10.74 -12.59 8.01
C TYR A 337 11.63 -13.05 9.16
N VAL A 338 11.87 -12.17 10.14
CA VAL A 338 12.79 -12.48 11.25
C VAL A 338 12.06 -13.24 12.33
N GLN A 339 10.90 -12.76 12.78
CA GLN A 339 10.26 -13.35 13.95
C GLN A 339 9.44 -14.60 13.61
N ILE A 340 8.58 -14.54 12.60
CA ILE A 340 7.71 -15.67 12.22
C ILE A 340 8.48 -16.74 11.45
N LYS A 341 9.25 -16.33 10.42
CA LYS A 341 9.99 -17.27 9.53
C LYS A 341 11.38 -17.63 10.04
N GLY A 342 11.94 -16.90 11.00
CA GLY A 342 13.27 -17.17 11.56
C GLY A 342 14.43 -16.95 10.57
N LEU A 343 14.24 -16.11 9.56
CA LEU A 343 15.25 -15.83 8.54
C LEU A 343 16.28 -14.81 9.04
N ASP A 344 17.51 -14.95 8.56
CA ASP A 344 18.60 -13.99 8.81
C ASP A 344 18.45 -12.77 7.88
N ALA A 345 17.87 -11.69 8.40
CA ALA A 345 17.61 -10.43 7.69
C ALA A 345 18.26 -9.24 8.42
N PRO A 346 19.59 -9.11 8.39
CA PRO A 346 20.32 -8.12 9.18
C PRO A 346 20.00 -6.69 8.77
N TRP A 347 19.82 -6.41 7.48
CA TRP A 347 19.55 -5.05 7.02
C TRP A 347 18.11 -4.63 7.30
N THR A 348 17.14 -5.52 7.14
CA THR A 348 15.74 -5.30 7.54
C THR A 348 15.65 -5.03 9.04
N THR A 349 16.38 -5.79 9.85
CA THR A 349 16.47 -5.57 11.31
C THR A 349 17.09 -4.20 11.64
N ALA A 350 18.22 -3.86 11.00
CA ALA A 350 18.87 -2.57 11.20
C ALA A 350 18.00 -1.39 10.74
N TYR A 351 17.27 -1.57 9.64
CA TYR A 351 16.40 -0.55 9.08
C TYR A 351 15.15 -0.32 9.93
N LEU A 352 14.55 -1.39 10.49
CA LEU A 352 13.51 -1.25 11.50
C LEU A 352 13.98 -0.39 12.67
N ASN A 353 15.18 -0.64 13.21
CA ASN A 353 15.70 0.18 14.31
C ASN A 353 15.83 1.66 13.89
N ASN A 354 16.35 1.92 12.68
CA ASN A 354 16.45 3.27 12.13
C ASN A 354 15.09 3.95 11.95
N THR A 355 14.06 3.23 11.48
CA THR A 355 12.71 3.81 11.34
C THR A 355 12.06 4.04 12.70
N LEU A 356 12.23 3.14 13.67
CA LEU A 356 11.75 3.34 15.03
C LEU A 356 12.40 4.56 15.69
N ASP A 357 13.72 4.76 15.52
CA ASP A 357 14.40 5.96 16.00
C ASP A 357 13.80 7.23 15.38
N PHE A 358 13.51 7.22 14.07
CA PHE A 358 12.86 8.33 13.38
C PHE A 358 11.44 8.60 13.90
N PHE A 359 10.64 7.56 14.13
CA PHE A 359 9.25 7.69 14.59
C PHE A 359 9.11 7.88 16.11
N GLY A 360 10.22 7.88 16.87
CA GLY A 360 10.20 8.08 18.31
C GLY A 360 9.83 6.82 19.11
N GLY A 361 10.16 5.65 18.59
CA GLY A 361 10.08 4.36 19.28
C GLY A 361 8.91 3.45 18.87
N PHE A 362 8.05 3.90 17.95
CA PHE A 362 6.96 3.09 17.41
C PHE A 362 6.61 3.53 15.99
N GLU A 363 6.27 2.60 15.11
CA GLU A 363 5.80 2.87 13.75
C GLU A 363 4.31 3.25 13.78
N GLY A 364 4.00 4.51 13.43
CA GLY A 364 2.64 5.04 13.30
C GLY A 364 1.99 4.74 11.95
N GLY A 365 0.78 5.27 11.74
CA GLY A 365 0.04 5.11 10.48
C GLY A 365 -0.38 6.42 9.81
N ALA A 366 -1.23 6.32 8.79
CA ALA A 366 -1.72 7.45 8.03
C ALA A 366 -2.30 8.56 8.94
N GLY A 367 -1.89 9.81 8.70
CA GLY A 367 -2.25 10.97 9.52
C GLY A 367 -1.43 11.17 10.80
N SER A 368 -0.45 10.31 11.10
CA SER A 368 0.33 10.38 12.35
C SER A 368 1.70 11.05 12.23
N TRP A 369 2.25 11.17 11.02
CA TRP A 369 3.67 11.48 10.81
C TRP A 369 3.97 12.54 9.74
N GLY A 370 2.95 13.16 9.14
CA GLY A 370 3.13 14.24 8.17
C GLY A 370 1.90 14.48 7.31
N GLU A 371 1.99 15.48 6.42
CA GLU A 371 0.94 15.83 5.45
C GLU A 371 1.44 15.65 4.01
N GLY A 372 0.53 15.50 3.05
CA GLY A 372 0.82 15.26 1.64
C GLY A 372 0.80 13.78 1.29
N SER A 373 0.51 13.47 0.02
CA SER A 373 0.17 12.12 -0.46
C SER A 373 1.12 11.02 0.02
N GLY A 374 2.43 11.27 0.02
CA GLY A 374 3.44 10.30 0.50
C GLY A 374 3.21 9.75 1.91
N HIS A 375 2.55 10.52 2.78
CA HIS A 375 2.22 10.14 4.15
C HIS A 375 0.90 9.36 4.28
N TYR A 376 0.13 9.30 3.19
CA TYR A 376 -1.20 8.68 3.06
C TYR A 376 -1.28 7.72 1.84
N ASP A 377 -0.15 7.27 1.30
CA ASP A 377 -0.12 6.17 0.32
C ASP A 377 -0.17 4.79 1.01
N GLY A 378 -0.17 4.79 2.35
CA GLY A 378 0.07 3.66 3.26
C GLY A 378 -0.74 3.79 4.54
N LEU A 379 -1.45 2.73 4.96
CA LEU A 379 -2.17 2.72 6.25
C LEU A 379 -1.23 2.73 7.47
N GLY A 380 -0.13 1.99 7.42
CA GLY A 380 0.87 1.91 8.49
C GLY A 380 0.37 1.25 9.78
N TRP A 381 0.64 1.86 10.93
CA TRP A 381 0.36 1.33 12.28
C TRP A 381 1.15 0.06 12.62
N GLY A 382 2.36 -0.09 12.10
CA GLY A 382 3.16 -1.31 12.24
C GLY A 382 3.40 -1.74 13.69
N SER A 383 3.68 -0.82 14.60
CA SER A 383 3.90 -1.21 16.00
C SER A 383 2.62 -1.64 16.73
N LEU A 384 1.45 -1.18 16.27
CA LEU A 384 0.17 -1.63 16.81
C LEU A 384 -0.23 -2.97 16.19
N LEU A 385 -0.14 -3.07 14.86
CA LEU A 385 -0.67 -4.19 14.09
C LEU A 385 0.27 -5.38 13.95
N HIS A 386 1.58 -5.16 13.87
CA HIS A 386 2.53 -6.20 13.45
C HIS A 386 3.63 -6.49 14.46
N HIS A 387 3.87 -5.62 15.44
CA HIS A 387 4.83 -5.91 16.50
C HIS A 387 4.46 -7.19 17.27
N LEU A 388 5.47 -8.02 17.54
CA LEU A 388 5.35 -9.27 18.28
C LEU A 388 6.41 -9.31 19.39
N ASP A 389 6.01 -9.64 20.62
CA ASP A 389 6.96 -10.04 21.65
C ASP A 389 7.25 -11.55 21.63
N GLU A 390 8.14 -12.02 22.50
CA GLU A 390 8.55 -13.43 22.53
C GLU A 390 7.39 -14.41 22.67
N ASP A 391 6.32 -14.04 23.38
CA ASP A 391 5.17 -14.92 23.59
C ASP A 391 4.27 -14.95 22.35
N ASP A 392 4.13 -13.82 21.66
CA ASP A 392 3.42 -13.74 20.38
C ASP A 392 4.16 -14.57 19.30
N VAL A 393 5.49 -14.51 19.26
CA VAL A 393 6.30 -15.30 18.32
C VAL A 393 6.12 -16.80 18.57
N LYS A 394 6.18 -17.24 19.84
CA LYS A 394 5.93 -18.65 20.19
C LYS A 394 4.55 -19.11 19.74
N ALA A 395 3.53 -18.27 19.89
CA ALA A 395 2.17 -18.57 19.44
C ALA A 395 2.09 -18.69 17.91
N ALA A 396 2.69 -17.75 17.18
CA ALA A 396 2.71 -17.75 15.71
C ALA A 396 3.45 -18.98 15.13
N SER A 397 4.61 -19.35 15.69
CA SER A 397 5.38 -20.52 15.25
C SER A 397 4.64 -21.84 15.50
N GLN A 398 3.85 -21.95 16.58
CA GLN A 398 3.04 -23.14 16.85
C GLN A 398 1.90 -23.29 15.85
N SER A 399 1.22 -22.20 15.49
CA SER A 399 0.18 -22.20 14.45
C SER A 399 0.70 -22.59 13.07
N ALA A 400 1.92 -22.15 12.72
CA ALA A 400 2.58 -22.53 11.46
C ALA A 400 2.92 -24.03 11.38
N LEU A 401 3.26 -24.67 12.51
CA LEU A 401 3.52 -26.12 12.58
C LEU A 401 2.24 -26.95 12.47
N THR A 402 1.11 -26.45 12.97
CA THR A 402 -0.18 -27.15 12.86
C THR A 402 -0.82 -27.02 11.48
N GLY A 403 -0.43 -26.01 10.69
CA GLY A 403 -0.91 -25.82 9.32
C GLY A 403 -0.24 -26.72 8.27
N SER A 404 0.87 -27.41 8.60
CA SER A 404 1.56 -28.31 7.66
C SER A 404 1.02 -29.75 7.64
N ASP A 405 0.17 -30.12 8.60
CA ASP A 405 -0.43 -31.47 8.68
C ASP A 405 -1.74 -31.55 7.88
N THR A 406 -1.65 -31.27 6.58
CA THR A 406 -2.63 -31.82 5.63
C THR A 406 -2.08 -33.17 5.16
N PRO A 407 -2.81 -34.30 5.29
CA PRO A 407 -2.30 -35.60 4.87
C PRO A 407 -2.04 -35.57 3.37
N THR A 408 -0.78 -35.62 2.96
CA THR A 408 -0.41 -35.89 1.58
C THR A 408 -0.81 -37.34 1.30
N THR A 409 -2.01 -37.55 0.77
CA THR A 409 -2.37 -38.84 0.19
C THR A 409 -1.45 -39.06 -1.00
N GLY A 410 -0.50 -39.98 -0.83
CA GLY A 410 0.49 -40.32 -1.86
C GLY A 410 -0.18 -40.66 -3.18
N LEU A 411 0.30 -40.04 -4.27
CA LEU A 411 -0.07 -40.45 -5.62
C LEU A 411 0.45 -41.87 -5.88
N PRO A 412 -0.36 -42.76 -6.47
CA PRO A 412 0.13 -44.05 -6.92
C PRO A 412 1.03 -43.86 -8.14
N THR A 413 2.15 -44.57 -8.14
CA THR A 413 3.08 -44.71 -9.25
C THR A 413 2.34 -45.31 -10.45
N ALA A 414 2.17 -44.55 -11.53
CA ALA A 414 1.60 -45.04 -12.78
C ALA A 414 2.67 -45.11 -13.86
N ALA A 415 2.73 -46.29 -14.47
CA ALA A 415 3.73 -46.75 -15.41
C ALA A 415 3.75 -45.98 -16.73
N THR A 416 4.91 -46.04 -17.37
CA THR A 416 5.19 -45.67 -18.75
C THR A 416 4.18 -46.29 -19.72
N ASP A 417 3.48 -45.46 -20.49
CA ASP A 417 2.96 -45.84 -21.79
C ASP A 417 3.12 -44.69 -22.79
N THR A 418 3.79 -45.02 -23.89
CA THR A 418 4.12 -44.18 -25.04
C THR A 418 2.95 -44.05 -26.02
N LEU A 419 2.79 -42.87 -26.67
CA LEU A 419 2.38 -42.61 -28.08
C LEU A 419 1.64 -41.25 -28.23
N PRO A 420 1.48 -40.66 -29.43
CA PRO A 420 2.48 -40.18 -30.38
C PRO A 420 2.34 -38.67 -30.70
N SER A 421 3.33 -38.14 -31.43
CA SER A 421 3.49 -36.78 -31.97
C SER A 421 2.26 -36.19 -32.69
N ARG A 422 1.96 -34.91 -32.42
CA ARG A 422 0.97 -34.08 -33.14
C ARG A 422 1.69 -33.13 -34.12
N PRO A 423 1.22 -32.95 -35.39
CA PRO A 423 1.89 -32.10 -36.35
C PRO A 423 1.47 -30.62 -36.25
N ALA A 424 2.28 -29.79 -36.91
CA ALA A 424 2.34 -28.34 -36.87
C ALA A 424 1.22 -27.58 -37.61
N SER A 425 1.20 -26.29 -37.32
CA SER A 425 0.37 -25.17 -37.74
C SER A 425 -0.01 -25.09 -39.23
N THR A 426 -1.20 -24.55 -39.49
CA THR A 426 -1.60 -24.02 -40.80
C THR A 426 -1.97 -22.54 -40.68
N LEU A 427 -1.20 -21.71 -41.39
CA LEU A 427 -1.47 -20.30 -41.67
C LEU A 427 -2.69 -20.17 -42.58
N ILE A 428 -3.57 -19.20 -42.31
CA ILE A 428 -4.57 -18.73 -43.28
C ILE A 428 -4.19 -17.32 -43.71
N THR A 429 -3.88 -17.19 -44.99
CA THR A 429 -3.71 -15.95 -45.74
C THR A 429 -5.07 -15.54 -46.32
N THR A 430 -5.43 -14.27 -46.23
CA THR A 430 -6.39 -13.65 -47.14
C THR A 430 -5.87 -12.32 -47.63
N SER A 431 -5.79 -12.17 -48.94
CA SER A 431 -5.44 -10.96 -49.68
C SER A 431 -6.65 -10.49 -50.51
N ALA A 432 -6.88 -9.18 -50.59
CA ALA A 432 -7.11 -8.37 -51.80
C ALA A 432 -7.87 -7.05 -51.46
N THR A 433 -7.25 -5.87 -51.56
CA THR A 433 -7.27 -4.88 -52.71
C THR A 433 -8.68 -4.36 -53.04
N THR A 434 -9.01 -3.05 -53.07
CA THR A 434 -8.43 -1.97 -53.94
C THR A 434 -8.89 -0.56 -53.50
N ALA A 435 -8.10 0.44 -53.88
CA ALA A 435 -8.04 1.87 -53.55
C ALA A 435 -9.21 2.78 -54.02
N VAL A 436 -9.21 4.06 -53.57
CA VAL A 436 -9.14 5.30 -54.41
C VAL A 436 -9.04 6.62 -53.58
N THR A 437 -7.99 7.41 -53.90
CA THR A 437 -7.75 8.88 -53.92
C THR A 437 -7.82 9.82 -52.68
N THR A 438 -6.62 10.29 -52.31
CA THR A 438 -6.10 11.68 -52.07
C THR A 438 -7.04 12.87 -51.82
N SER A 439 -6.74 13.64 -50.75
CA SER A 439 -6.53 15.10 -50.81
C SER A 439 -5.77 15.63 -49.58
N ASP A 440 -4.66 16.32 -49.85
CA ASP A 440 -4.07 17.51 -49.21
C ASP A 440 -3.74 17.59 -47.69
N ALA A 441 -2.47 17.96 -47.45
CA ALA A 441 -1.84 18.31 -46.18
C ALA A 441 -2.23 19.75 -45.72
N PRO A 442 -1.86 20.22 -44.50
CA PRO A 442 -0.46 20.59 -44.24
C PRO A 442 0.09 20.25 -42.85
N ASP A 443 1.43 20.27 -42.80
CA ASP A 443 2.29 20.35 -41.63
C ASP A 443 1.72 21.17 -40.47
N THR A 444 1.80 20.61 -39.25
CA THR A 444 1.93 21.42 -38.03
C THR A 444 2.94 20.76 -37.09
N THR A 445 4.09 21.42 -37.00
CA THR A 445 5.08 21.24 -35.94
C THR A 445 4.51 21.84 -34.64
N THR A 446 4.43 21.05 -33.57
CA THR A 446 4.22 21.54 -32.19
C THR A 446 5.09 20.70 -31.27
N GLN A 447 6.33 21.13 -31.05
CA GLN A 447 6.77 21.81 -29.82
C GLN A 447 6.43 21.06 -28.53
N ALA A 448 7.46 20.37 -28.03
CA ALA A 448 7.62 20.01 -26.63
C ALA A 448 7.58 21.28 -25.77
N THR A 449 6.65 21.32 -24.81
CA THR A 449 6.59 22.37 -23.79
C THR A 449 7.22 21.87 -22.50
N SER A 450 8.49 22.25 -22.35
CA SER A 450 9.15 22.75 -21.14
C SER A 450 8.54 22.41 -19.77
N SER A 451 9.29 21.59 -19.03
CA SER A 451 9.35 21.54 -17.57
C SER A 451 9.65 22.91 -16.97
N VAL A 452 8.83 23.35 -16.00
CA VAL A 452 9.12 24.52 -15.17
C VAL A 452 10.16 24.13 -14.12
N HIS A 453 11.35 24.73 -14.22
CA HIS A 453 12.36 24.72 -13.16
C HIS A 453 11.89 25.53 -11.95
N VAL A 454 11.70 24.87 -10.81
CA VAL A 454 11.73 25.53 -9.51
C VAL A 454 13.16 25.44 -8.98
N LYS A 455 13.82 26.59 -8.88
CA LYS A 455 15.13 26.73 -8.23
C LYS A 455 14.97 26.52 -6.72
N TYR A 456 15.52 25.44 -6.18
CA TYR A 456 15.84 25.38 -4.75
C TYR A 456 17.11 26.20 -4.50
N GLY A 457 16.98 27.18 -3.61
CA GLY A 457 18.09 27.99 -3.12
C GLY A 457 18.98 27.18 -2.18
N GLU A 458 20.29 27.30 -2.38
CA GLU A 458 21.33 26.84 -1.48
C GLU A 458 21.13 27.42 -0.07
N THR A 459 20.98 26.56 0.94
CA THR A 459 21.26 26.93 2.33
C THR A 459 22.62 26.39 2.71
N LYS A 460 23.58 27.31 2.85
CA LYS A 460 24.91 27.04 3.37
C LYS A 460 24.82 26.66 4.85
N SER A 461 25.47 25.53 5.16
CA SER A 461 25.86 25.10 6.49
C SER A 461 26.66 26.19 7.22
N LEU A 462 26.25 26.51 8.44
CA LEU A 462 27.08 27.17 9.44
C LEU A 462 27.11 26.29 10.69
N HIS A 463 28.27 25.67 10.91
CA HIS A 463 28.70 25.13 12.19
C HIS A 463 28.69 26.24 13.25
N SER A 464 28.17 25.92 14.44
CA SER A 464 28.73 26.47 15.68
C SER A 464 28.47 25.51 16.83
N ASP A 465 29.56 24.97 17.35
CA ASP A 465 29.66 24.28 18.64
C ASP A 465 29.04 25.11 19.76
N THR A 466 28.43 24.46 20.75
CA THR A 466 28.44 24.98 22.12
C THR A 466 28.05 23.93 23.14
N GLU A 467 28.91 23.77 24.14
CA GLU A 467 28.55 23.34 25.49
C GLU A 467 29.51 24.04 26.49
N PRO A 468 29.23 24.08 27.81
CA PRO A 468 28.41 25.11 28.43
C PRO A 468 29.16 25.88 29.54
N THR A 469 28.67 27.05 29.95
CA THR A 469 29.00 27.60 31.29
C THR A 469 27.87 28.43 31.88
N SER A 470 27.82 28.35 33.21
CA SER A 470 26.77 28.74 34.14
C SER A 470 26.77 30.22 34.55
N THR A 471 25.74 30.55 35.34
CA THR A 471 25.66 31.51 36.47
C THR A 471 25.16 32.97 36.25
N THR A 472 23.95 33.17 36.79
CA THR A 472 23.48 34.20 37.76
C THR A 472 22.92 35.58 37.33
N ALA A 473 21.72 35.83 37.88
CA ALA A 473 21.21 37.04 38.54
C ALA A 473 20.27 38.04 37.80
N ARG A 474 18.96 37.82 38.01
CA ARG A 474 17.95 38.65 38.73
C ARG A 474 17.70 40.15 38.38
N ALA A 475 16.38 40.46 38.38
CA ALA A 475 15.66 41.75 38.58
C ALA A 475 15.30 42.53 37.30
N SER A 476 14.14 43.19 37.12
CA SER A 476 12.86 43.34 37.82
C SER A 476 11.92 44.18 36.92
N LYS A 477 10.60 43.96 36.96
CA LYS A 477 9.56 44.79 36.29
C LYS A 477 9.52 46.23 36.83
N PRO A 478 8.88 47.19 36.12
CA PRO A 478 7.51 47.55 36.56
C PRO A 478 6.50 47.89 35.44
N THR A 479 5.23 47.72 35.81
CA THR A 479 3.95 48.14 35.20
C THR A 479 3.66 49.63 35.33
N SER A 480 2.87 50.21 34.40
CA SER A 480 1.91 51.27 34.75
C SER A 480 0.71 51.36 33.81
N THR A 481 -0.48 51.37 34.40
CA THR A 481 -1.84 51.59 33.86
C THR A 481 -2.30 53.04 34.13
N LYS A 482 -3.12 53.63 33.24
CA LYS A 482 -4.28 54.54 33.54
C LYS A 482 -4.88 55.06 32.21
N VAL A 483 -6.11 54.74 31.82
CA VAL A 483 -7.48 55.15 32.25
C VAL A 483 -8.09 56.30 31.39
N ARG A 484 -9.21 55.92 30.75
CA ARG A 484 -10.39 56.63 30.20
C ARG A 484 -10.56 58.14 30.39
N THR A 485 -11.16 58.77 29.36
CA THR A 485 -12.50 59.42 29.42
C THR A 485 -13.07 59.59 28.01
N GLY A 486 -14.38 59.35 27.84
CA GLY A 486 -15.11 59.59 26.59
C GLY A 486 -15.91 60.89 26.63
N CYS A 487 -16.41 61.32 25.47
CA CYS A 487 -17.68 62.05 25.35
C CYS A 487 -18.19 62.01 23.90
N ALA A 488 -19.51 62.00 23.76
CA ALA A 488 -20.27 61.67 22.56
C ALA A 488 -20.76 62.89 21.76
N ALA A 489 -21.30 62.56 20.57
CA ALA A 489 -22.29 63.28 19.76
C ALA A 489 -21.73 64.41 18.86
N ARG A 490 -21.99 64.47 17.54
CA ARG A 490 -23.31 64.60 16.90
C ARG A 490 -23.25 64.32 15.38
N ARG A 491 -24.46 64.14 14.84
CA ARG A 491 -24.91 63.70 13.51
C ARG A 491 -24.58 64.62 12.33
N ALA A 492 -24.91 64.06 11.15
CA ALA A 492 -25.46 64.69 9.92
C ALA A 492 -24.41 65.02 8.85
N HIS A 493 -24.59 64.80 7.55
CA HIS A 493 -25.56 64.07 6.71
C HIS A 493 -25.00 64.22 5.27
N VAL A 494 -25.44 63.36 4.35
CA VAL A 494 -25.67 63.64 2.91
C VAL A 494 -24.53 63.43 1.88
N GLN A 495 -24.76 62.37 1.09
CA GLN A 495 -24.73 62.21 -0.38
C GLN A 495 -23.43 62.15 -1.20
N ARG A 496 -23.35 61.00 -1.89
CA ARG A 496 -23.12 60.77 -3.34
C ARG A 496 -21.83 61.32 -3.97
N ALA A 497 -20.96 60.40 -4.36
CA ALA A 497 -20.86 59.95 -5.75
C ALA A 497 -20.57 58.45 -5.76
#